data_AF-A0A078A082-F1
#
_entry.id   AF-A0A078A082-F1
#
_cell.length_a   1.000
_cell.length_b   1.000
_cell.length_c   1.000
_cell.angle_alpha   90.00
_cell.angle_beta   90.00
_cell.angle_gamma   90.00
#
_symmetry.space_group_name_H-M   'P 1'
#
loop_
_entity.id
_entity.type
_entity.pdbx_description
1 polymer ?
#
loop_
_entity_poly.entity_id
_entity_poly.type
_entity_poly.pdbx_seq_one_letter_code
_entity_poly.pdbx_strand_id
1 'polypeptide(L)'
;MKSLLLLSTLAIASTVSGKFSFATLLTKQKLQDQPSEADLAFEAKVKSNFAIMKGLIDGYYEGMYKNASYTTQKECLADDSVSSMLIIKKSYDLGNFNLTNVVVPVHQLAYNFIKFCEFDDALYDMYMWCSKNDCSLATSGNTLLKKIFQVTTVANDVAQNLNGPKPDVNDYAAITEFWRKFALSIGKLSRYATGFDYNQLK
;
A
#
# COMPACT_ATOMS: atom_id res chain seq x y z
N MET A 1 -8.99 33.09 10.55
CA MET A 1 -8.36 32.47 11.74
C MET A 1 -9.42 31.83 12.64
N LYS A 2 -9.96 30.65 12.27
CA LYS A 2 -10.93 29.89 13.09
C LYS A 2 -10.78 28.36 13.00
N SER A 3 -9.67 27.85 12.47
CA SER A 3 -9.47 26.38 12.27
C SER A 3 -8.40 25.74 13.16
N LEU A 4 -7.82 26.46 14.14
CA LEU A 4 -6.76 25.90 15.00
C LEU A 4 -7.27 25.23 16.29
N LEU A 5 -8.58 25.22 16.55
CA LEU A 5 -9.15 24.76 17.83
C LEU A 5 -9.67 23.31 17.84
N LEU A 6 -9.61 22.60 16.70
CA LEU A 6 -10.08 21.20 16.59
C LEU A 6 -8.96 20.15 16.70
N LEU A 7 -7.70 20.58 16.71
CA LEU A 7 -6.54 19.67 16.86
C LEU A 7 -6.07 19.49 18.31
N SER A 8 -6.49 20.35 19.24
CA SER A 8 -6.07 20.28 20.65
C SER A 8 -6.89 19.32 21.51
N THR A 9 -8.07 18.87 21.06
CA THR A 9 -8.89 17.90 21.81
C THR A 9 -8.54 16.45 21.56
N LEU A 10 -7.79 16.13 20.49
CA LEU A 10 -7.20 14.78 20.31
C LEU A 10 -5.88 14.60 21.06
N ALA A 11 -5.25 15.68 21.53
CA ALA A 11 -3.92 15.65 22.15
C ALA A 11 -3.94 15.40 23.68
N ILE A 12 -5.11 15.35 24.34
CA ILE A 12 -5.19 15.17 25.81
C ILE A 12 -5.33 13.69 26.21
N ALA A 13 -5.50 12.76 25.26
CA ALA A 13 -5.53 11.32 25.56
C ALA A 13 -4.13 10.66 25.64
N SER A 14 -3.04 11.39 25.43
CA SER A 14 -1.68 10.82 25.29
C SER A 14 -0.80 10.88 26.54
N THR A 15 -1.31 11.29 27.71
CA THR A 15 -0.50 11.41 28.95
C THR A 15 -0.84 10.42 30.06
N VAL A 16 -1.54 9.31 29.76
CA VAL A 16 -1.55 8.15 30.65
C VAL A 16 -0.48 7.16 30.20
N SER A 17 0.76 7.50 30.52
CA SER A 17 1.95 6.65 30.51
C SER A 17 1.89 5.62 31.64
N GLY A 18 0.86 4.77 31.64
CA GLY A 18 0.96 3.45 32.21
C GLY A 18 1.38 2.50 31.09
N LYS A 19 2.25 1.53 31.37
CA LYS A 19 2.66 0.45 30.45
C LYS A 19 1.47 -0.45 30.07
N PHE A 20 0.43 0.11 29.47
CA PHE A 20 -0.59 -0.62 28.73
C PHE A 20 0.02 -0.91 27.36
N SER A 21 0.83 -1.95 27.32
CA SER A 21 1.20 -2.55 26.05
C SER A 21 -0.10 -3.01 25.39
N PHE A 22 -0.57 -2.27 24.37
CA PHE A 22 -1.73 -2.66 23.55
C PHE A 22 -1.55 -4.08 22.99
N ALA A 23 -0.29 -4.50 22.77
CA ALA A 23 0.07 -5.86 22.42
C ALA A 23 -0.39 -6.89 23.49
N THR A 24 -0.38 -6.53 24.78
CA THR A 24 -0.84 -7.39 25.90
C THR A 24 -2.37 -7.51 25.96
N LEU A 25 -3.10 -6.48 25.55
CA LEU A 25 -4.57 -6.52 25.42
C LEU A 25 -5.00 -7.39 24.24
N LEU A 26 -4.29 -7.28 23.11
CA LEU A 26 -4.49 -8.13 21.94
C LEU A 26 -4.12 -9.60 22.21
N THR A 27 -3.11 -9.87 23.06
CA THR A 27 -2.76 -11.26 23.42
C THR A 27 -3.80 -11.93 24.31
N LYS A 28 -4.54 -11.18 25.16
CA LYS A 28 -5.61 -11.76 25.98
C LYS A 28 -6.90 -12.04 25.21
N GLN A 29 -7.09 -11.46 24.02
CA GLN A 29 -8.20 -11.79 23.12
C GLN A 29 -7.87 -12.94 22.15
N LYS A 30 -6.64 -13.51 22.21
CA LYS A 30 -6.36 -14.87 21.74
C LYS A 30 -6.86 -15.89 22.77
N LEU A 31 -8.16 -15.91 23.04
CA LEU A 31 -8.79 -16.92 23.87
C LEU A 31 -9.58 -17.87 22.97
N GLN A 32 -8.95 -19.03 22.72
CA GLN A 32 -9.54 -20.35 22.51
C GLN A 32 -10.67 -20.49 21.47
N ASP A 33 -10.31 -20.36 20.20
CA ASP A 33 -10.90 -21.22 19.18
C ASP A 33 -9.79 -21.60 18.21
N GLN A 34 -9.68 -22.90 17.86
CA GLN A 34 -8.84 -23.26 16.73
C GLN A 34 -9.37 -22.49 15.51
N PRO A 35 -8.49 -21.84 14.72
CA PRO A 35 -8.95 -21.09 13.56
C PRO A 35 -9.73 -22.05 12.66
N SER A 36 -10.95 -21.66 12.31
CA SER A 36 -11.75 -22.45 11.38
C SER A 36 -11.04 -22.53 10.03
N GLU A 37 -11.37 -23.54 9.21
CA GLU A 37 -10.85 -23.61 7.83
C GLU A 37 -11.15 -22.32 7.05
N ALA A 38 -12.31 -21.69 7.32
CA ALA A 38 -12.68 -20.41 6.77
C ALA A 38 -11.80 -19.24 7.24
N ASP A 39 -11.34 -19.25 8.50
CA ASP A 39 -10.40 -18.25 9.03
C ASP A 39 -9.03 -18.38 8.39
N LEU A 40 -8.53 -19.61 8.23
CA LEU A 40 -7.24 -19.87 7.58
C LEU A 40 -7.27 -19.48 6.09
N ALA A 41 -8.36 -19.81 5.38
CA ALA A 41 -8.55 -19.40 3.99
C ALA A 41 -8.63 -17.87 3.85
N PHE A 42 -9.31 -17.19 4.78
CA PHE A 42 -9.37 -15.74 4.79
C PHE A 42 -8.02 -15.10 5.09
N GLU A 43 -7.27 -15.62 6.07
CA GLU A 43 -5.92 -15.15 6.39
C GLU A 43 -4.99 -15.26 5.16
N ALA A 44 -5.00 -16.42 4.48
CA ALA A 44 -4.23 -16.62 3.26
C ALA A 44 -4.60 -15.61 2.17
N LYS A 45 -5.90 -15.33 2.00
CA LYS A 45 -6.40 -14.33 1.05
C LYS A 45 -5.94 -12.90 1.43
N VAL A 46 -5.97 -12.53 2.71
CA VAL A 46 -5.48 -11.22 3.16
C VAL A 46 -3.98 -11.10 2.91
N LYS A 47 -3.19 -12.12 3.25
CA LYS A 47 -1.75 -12.16 3.00
C LYS A 47 -1.43 -12.06 1.51
N SER A 48 -2.16 -12.79 0.67
CA SER A 48 -2.05 -12.70 -0.79
C SER A 48 -2.35 -11.28 -1.29
N ASN A 49 -3.45 -10.67 -0.87
CA ASN A 49 -3.80 -9.30 -1.25
C ASN A 49 -2.75 -8.27 -0.78
N PHE A 50 -2.20 -8.44 0.41
CA PHE A 50 -1.14 -7.56 0.91
C PHE A 50 0.16 -7.74 0.15
N ALA A 51 0.53 -8.97 -0.24
CA ALA A 51 1.65 -9.22 -1.14
C ALA A 51 1.46 -8.54 -2.51
N ILE A 52 0.25 -8.60 -3.07
CA ILE A 52 -0.10 -7.85 -4.30
C ILE A 52 0.13 -6.36 -4.08
N MET A 53 -0.45 -5.78 -3.02
CA MET A 53 -0.33 -4.34 -2.74
C MET A 53 1.12 -3.91 -2.53
N LYS A 54 1.92 -4.65 -1.74
CA LYS A 54 3.35 -4.37 -1.55
C LYS A 54 4.09 -4.37 -2.88
N GLY A 55 3.88 -5.42 -3.69
CA GLY A 55 4.49 -5.50 -5.02
C GLY A 55 4.12 -4.30 -5.88
N LEU A 56 2.84 -3.91 -5.89
CA LEU A 56 2.39 -2.73 -6.64
C LEU A 56 3.08 -1.44 -6.16
N ILE A 57 3.21 -1.24 -4.85
CA ILE A 57 3.83 -0.04 -4.28
C ILE A 57 5.32 0.00 -4.60
N ASP A 58 6.04 -1.09 -4.32
CA ASP A 58 7.47 -1.23 -4.58
C ASP A 58 7.76 -0.96 -6.06
N GLY A 59 7.07 -1.67 -6.94
CA GLY A 59 7.25 -1.55 -8.37
C GLY A 59 6.96 -0.14 -8.87
N TYR A 60 5.81 0.43 -8.47
CA TYR A 60 5.43 1.77 -8.90
C TYR A 60 6.49 2.80 -8.50
N TYR A 61 6.95 2.75 -7.25
CA TYR A 61 7.98 3.66 -6.73
C TYR A 61 9.31 3.47 -7.45
N GLU A 62 9.79 2.24 -7.64
CA GLU A 62 11.00 1.96 -8.42
C GLU A 62 10.92 2.55 -9.84
N GLY A 63 9.76 2.41 -10.50
CA GLY A 63 9.54 2.88 -11.86
C GLY A 63 9.48 4.41 -11.98
N MET A 64 8.80 5.05 -11.02
CA MET A 64 8.63 6.49 -10.91
C MET A 64 9.92 7.21 -10.50
N TYR A 65 10.63 6.72 -9.49
CA TYR A 65 11.79 7.40 -8.92
C TYR A 65 13.13 6.92 -9.48
N LYS A 66 13.13 5.91 -10.35
CA LYS A 66 14.35 5.24 -10.87
C LYS A 66 15.22 4.66 -9.74
N ASN A 67 14.63 4.32 -8.61
CA ASN A 67 15.34 3.73 -7.47
C ASN A 67 15.19 2.20 -7.53
N ALA A 68 16.12 1.50 -8.17
CA ALA A 68 16.04 0.04 -8.37
C ALA A 68 16.18 -0.80 -7.09
N SER A 69 16.51 -0.17 -5.96
CA SER A 69 16.66 -0.84 -4.66
C SER A 69 15.58 -0.42 -3.66
N TYR A 70 14.54 0.26 -4.13
CA TYR A 70 13.43 0.61 -3.27
C TYR A 70 12.66 -0.64 -2.85
N THR A 71 12.41 -0.75 -1.55
CA THR A 71 11.53 -1.75 -0.95
C THR A 71 10.77 -1.06 0.15
N THR A 72 9.45 -1.26 0.21
CA THR A 72 8.63 -0.79 1.32
C THR A 72 9.18 -1.26 2.66
N GLN A 73 8.92 -0.45 3.70
CA GLN A 73 9.31 -0.80 5.06
C GLN A 73 8.63 -2.11 5.48
N LYS A 74 9.30 -2.90 6.32
CA LYS A 74 8.82 -4.25 6.70
C LYS A 74 7.42 -4.21 7.32
N GLU A 75 7.12 -3.12 8.00
CA GLU A 75 5.89 -2.79 8.71
C GLU A 75 4.72 -2.43 7.78
N CYS A 76 4.99 -2.01 6.54
CA CYS A 76 3.93 -1.79 5.53
C CYS A 76 3.17 -3.10 5.34
N LEU A 77 1.86 -3.12 5.59
CA LEU A 77 1.00 -4.31 5.44
C LEU A 77 1.59 -5.60 6.06
N ALA A 78 2.19 -5.50 7.24
CA ALA A 78 2.78 -6.62 7.98
C ALA A 78 1.74 -7.49 8.71
N ASP A 79 2.20 -8.44 9.54
CA ASP A 79 1.34 -9.36 10.29
C ASP A 79 0.33 -8.67 11.21
N ASP A 80 0.64 -7.46 11.70
CA ASP A 80 -0.29 -6.64 12.49
C ASP A 80 -1.50 -6.18 11.65
N SER A 81 -1.27 -5.87 10.38
CA SER A 81 -2.34 -5.53 9.43
C SER A 81 -3.19 -6.77 9.14
N VAL A 82 -2.57 -7.95 8.99
CA VAL A 82 -3.31 -9.22 8.79
C VAL A 82 -4.18 -9.51 10.01
N SER A 83 -3.60 -9.36 11.21
CA SER A 83 -4.31 -9.54 12.47
C SER A 83 -5.48 -8.57 12.62
N SER A 84 -5.28 -7.31 12.24
CA SER A 84 -6.35 -6.29 12.26
C SER A 84 -7.51 -6.65 11.33
N MET A 85 -7.22 -7.15 10.12
CA MET A 85 -8.25 -7.63 9.18
C MET A 85 -9.01 -8.84 9.72
N LEU A 86 -8.31 -9.77 10.39
CA LEU A 86 -8.95 -10.93 11.03
C LEU A 86 -9.89 -10.51 12.16
N ILE A 87 -9.49 -9.54 12.99
CA ILE A 87 -10.34 -9.01 14.05
C ILE A 87 -11.60 -8.35 13.46
N ILE A 88 -11.45 -7.54 12.40
CA ILE A 88 -12.59 -6.92 11.71
C ILE A 88 -13.54 -7.97 11.15
N LYS A 89 -13.02 -9.02 10.49
CA LYS A 89 -13.84 -10.12 9.97
C LYS A 89 -14.61 -10.82 11.08
N LYS A 90 -13.94 -11.24 12.15
CA LYS A 90 -14.60 -11.92 13.27
C LYS A 90 -15.68 -11.06 13.91
N SER A 91 -15.43 -9.75 14.00
CA SER A 91 -16.38 -8.79 14.54
C SER A 91 -17.61 -8.66 13.64
N TYR A 92 -17.43 -8.71 12.33
CA TYR A 92 -18.52 -8.75 11.36
C TYR A 92 -19.33 -10.06 11.46
N ASP A 93 -18.66 -11.21 11.49
CA ASP A 93 -19.31 -12.53 11.56
C ASP A 93 -20.12 -12.71 12.86
N LEU A 94 -19.63 -12.16 13.97
CA LEU A 94 -20.29 -12.22 15.28
C LEU A 94 -21.29 -11.08 15.52
N GLY A 95 -21.44 -10.15 14.57
CA GLY A 95 -22.27 -8.95 14.75
C GLY A 95 -21.80 -8.02 15.88
N ASN A 96 -20.54 -8.09 16.29
CA ASN A 96 -19.98 -7.38 17.44
C ASN A 96 -19.17 -6.14 17.03
N PHE A 97 -19.90 -5.10 16.63
CA PHE A 97 -19.34 -3.83 16.10
C PHE A 97 -19.02 -2.81 17.21
N ASN A 98 -18.17 -3.17 18.16
CA ASN A 98 -17.68 -2.21 19.16
C ASN A 98 -16.40 -1.49 18.70
N LEU A 99 -16.03 -0.42 19.43
CA LEU A 99 -14.87 0.42 19.12
C LEU A 99 -13.56 -0.38 19.03
N THR A 100 -13.34 -1.32 19.95
CA THR A 100 -12.09 -2.10 20.03
C THR A 100 -11.98 -3.15 18.93
N ASN A 101 -13.12 -3.58 18.38
CA ASN A 101 -13.23 -4.65 17.40
C ASN A 101 -13.20 -4.16 15.94
N VAL A 102 -13.56 -2.90 15.71
CA VAL A 102 -13.65 -2.35 14.36
C VAL A 102 -12.82 -1.07 14.22
N VAL A 103 -13.10 -0.06 15.05
CA VAL A 103 -12.47 1.26 14.87
C VAL A 103 -10.98 1.22 15.15
N VAL A 104 -10.55 0.54 16.22
CA VAL A 104 -9.13 0.42 16.55
C VAL A 104 -8.36 -0.38 15.47
N PRO A 105 -8.81 -1.58 15.03
CA PRO A 105 -8.17 -2.29 13.92
C PRO A 105 -8.14 -1.52 12.60
N VAL A 106 -9.23 -0.82 12.25
CA VAL A 106 -9.27 0.02 11.03
C VAL A 106 -8.28 1.18 11.14
N HIS A 107 -8.21 1.83 12.31
CA HIS A 107 -7.25 2.89 12.55
C HIS A 107 -5.81 2.36 12.46
N GLN A 108 -5.51 1.20 13.04
CA GLN A 108 -4.20 0.57 12.97
C GLN A 108 -3.81 0.24 11.52
N LEU A 109 -4.75 -0.29 10.73
CA LEU A 109 -4.55 -0.54 9.30
C LEU A 109 -4.22 0.74 8.53
N ALA A 110 -5.03 1.79 8.72
CA ALA A 110 -4.82 3.07 8.07
C ALA A 110 -3.49 3.71 8.49
N TYR A 111 -3.16 3.66 9.79
CA TYR A 111 -1.91 4.17 10.32
C TYR A 111 -0.71 3.43 9.73
N ASN A 112 -0.73 2.09 9.71
CA ASN A 112 0.35 1.29 9.15
C ASN A 112 0.50 1.55 7.65
N PHE A 113 -0.60 1.72 6.93
CA PHE A 113 -0.57 2.03 5.51
C PHE A 113 0.06 3.40 5.26
N ILE A 114 -0.47 4.47 5.87
CA ILE A 114 0.02 5.84 5.66
C ILE A 114 1.46 6.00 6.13
N LYS A 115 1.84 5.40 7.26
CA LYS A 115 3.15 5.63 7.85
C LYS A 115 4.27 4.83 7.20
N PHE A 116 3.99 3.61 6.74
CA PHE A 116 5.01 2.68 6.30
C PHE A 116 4.94 2.33 4.81
N CYS A 117 3.81 2.58 4.16
CA CYS A 117 3.63 2.39 2.73
C CYS A 117 3.67 3.77 2.04
N GLU A 118 4.84 4.19 1.56
CA GLU A 118 5.13 5.51 0.92
C GLU A 118 4.44 5.71 -0.45
N PHE A 119 3.25 5.14 -0.64
CA PHE A 119 2.49 5.21 -1.87
C PHE A 119 1.74 6.53 -2.03
N ASP A 120 1.22 7.06 -0.93
CA ASP A 120 0.58 8.38 -0.89
C ASP A 120 1.58 9.50 -1.20
N ASP A 121 2.81 9.40 -0.69
CA ASP A 121 3.91 10.30 -1.05
C ASP A 121 4.17 10.28 -2.56
N ALA A 122 4.19 9.10 -3.18
CA ALA A 122 4.38 8.97 -4.63
C ALA A 122 3.25 9.61 -5.45
N LEU A 123 2.00 9.45 -5.00
CA LEU A 123 0.86 10.09 -5.64
C LEU A 123 0.85 11.61 -5.42
N TYR A 124 1.23 12.06 -4.24
CA TYR A 124 1.33 13.48 -3.89
C TYR A 124 2.41 14.17 -4.73
N ASP A 125 3.59 13.58 -4.86
CA ASP A 125 4.67 14.11 -5.69
C ASP A 125 4.27 14.21 -7.16
N MET A 126 3.57 13.20 -7.68
CA MET A 126 3.02 13.24 -9.03
C MET A 126 1.98 14.36 -9.20
N TYR A 127 1.08 14.52 -8.23
CA TYR A 127 0.10 15.61 -8.22
C TYR A 127 0.80 16.98 -8.20
N MET A 128 1.78 17.16 -7.32
CA MET A 128 2.56 18.39 -7.21
C MET A 128 3.34 18.67 -8.51
N TRP A 129 3.92 17.65 -9.13
CA TRP A 129 4.55 17.78 -10.45
C TRP A 129 3.57 18.30 -11.50
N CYS A 130 2.40 17.68 -11.61
CA CYS A 130 1.38 18.05 -12.58
C CYS A 130 0.64 19.36 -12.25
N SER A 131 0.75 19.86 -11.02
CA SER A 131 0.28 21.21 -10.67
C SER A 131 1.22 22.31 -11.20
N LYS A 132 2.52 21.98 -11.38
CA LYS A 132 3.57 22.91 -11.85
C LYS A 132 3.88 22.75 -13.33
N ASN A 133 3.61 21.58 -13.91
CA ASN A 133 3.92 21.23 -15.29
C ASN A 133 2.64 20.82 -16.04
N ASP A 134 2.64 20.99 -17.37
CA ASP A 134 1.52 20.56 -18.20
C ASP A 134 1.49 19.03 -18.35
N CYS A 135 0.70 18.37 -17.49
CA CYS A 135 0.37 16.95 -17.59
C CYS A 135 -0.91 16.68 -18.41
N SER A 136 -1.37 17.60 -19.26
CA SER A 136 -2.53 17.35 -20.11
C SER A 136 -2.33 16.11 -20.98
N LEU A 137 -3.44 15.48 -21.39
CA LEU A 137 -3.38 14.29 -22.26
C LEU A 137 -2.66 14.56 -23.59
N ALA A 138 -2.78 15.78 -24.12
CA ALA A 138 -2.11 16.18 -25.36
C ALA A 138 -0.58 16.22 -25.18
N THR A 139 -0.10 16.85 -24.10
CA THR A 139 1.33 16.93 -23.80
C THR A 139 1.89 15.57 -23.39
N SER A 140 1.13 14.79 -22.63
CA SER A 140 1.49 13.43 -22.24
C SER A 140 1.59 12.50 -23.46
N GLY A 141 0.63 12.57 -24.38
CA GLY A 141 0.65 11.80 -25.62
C GLY A 141 1.85 12.16 -26.50
N ASN A 142 2.13 13.45 -26.68
CA ASN A 142 3.31 13.90 -27.43
C ASN A 142 4.62 13.44 -26.79
N THR A 143 4.69 13.42 -25.45
CA THR A 143 5.89 12.96 -24.72
C THR A 143 6.07 11.45 -24.84
N LEU A 144 4.98 10.68 -24.79
CA LEU A 144 5.02 9.24 -25.04
C LEU A 144 5.45 8.93 -26.47
N LEU A 145 4.97 9.65 -27.48
CA LEU A 145 5.37 9.47 -28.88
C LEU A 145 6.86 9.75 -29.10
N LYS A 146 7.41 10.78 -28.44
CA LYS A 146 8.86 11.04 -28.43
C LYS A 146 9.66 9.91 -27.78
N LYS A 147 9.02 9.10 -26.94
CA LYS A 147 9.60 7.97 -26.21
C LYS A 147 9.08 6.61 -26.71
N ILE A 148 8.59 6.54 -27.95
CA ILE A 148 7.87 5.36 -28.46
C ILE A 148 8.65 4.05 -28.29
N PHE A 149 9.96 4.04 -28.52
CA PHE A 149 10.79 2.85 -28.29
C PHE A 149 10.78 2.41 -26.82
N GLN A 150 10.87 3.35 -25.88
CA GLN A 150 10.83 3.06 -24.44
C GLN A 150 9.45 2.52 -24.04
N VAL A 151 8.39 3.08 -24.61
CA VAL A 151 7.00 2.64 -24.36
C VAL A 151 6.77 1.23 -24.89
N THR A 152 7.21 0.93 -26.12
CA THR A 152 7.07 -0.39 -26.72
C THR A 152 7.83 -1.46 -25.93
N THR A 153 9.05 -1.17 -25.46
CA THR A 153 9.79 -2.10 -24.58
C THR A 153 8.99 -2.38 -23.32
N VAL A 154 8.49 -1.35 -22.64
CA VAL A 154 7.70 -1.53 -21.41
C VAL A 154 6.40 -2.30 -21.69
N ALA A 155 5.73 -2.05 -22.80
CA ALA A 155 4.53 -2.77 -23.21
C ALA A 155 4.81 -4.26 -23.46
N ASN A 156 5.94 -4.57 -24.10
CA ASN A 156 6.38 -5.95 -24.30
C ASN A 156 6.71 -6.64 -22.96
N ASP A 157 7.40 -5.95 -22.05
CA ASP A 157 7.70 -6.49 -20.71
C ASP A 157 6.40 -6.81 -19.94
N VAL A 158 5.40 -5.92 -20.00
CA VAL A 158 4.08 -6.16 -19.41
C VAL A 158 3.38 -7.35 -20.06
N ALA A 159 3.38 -7.44 -21.39
CA ALA A 159 2.76 -8.54 -22.11
C ALA A 159 3.42 -9.89 -21.77
N GLN A 160 4.76 -9.94 -21.69
CA GLN A 160 5.49 -11.13 -21.28
C GLN A 160 5.17 -11.53 -19.84
N ASN A 161 5.11 -10.57 -18.93
CA ASN A 161 4.76 -10.84 -17.53
C ASN A 161 3.32 -11.37 -17.40
N LEU A 162 2.34 -10.78 -18.10
CA LEU A 162 0.94 -11.18 -18.01
C LEU A 162 0.62 -12.52 -18.70
N ASN A 163 1.35 -12.85 -19.77
CA ASN A 163 1.22 -14.13 -20.48
C ASN A 163 2.08 -15.24 -19.86
N GLY A 164 2.94 -14.90 -18.90
CA GLY A 164 3.77 -15.85 -18.18
C GLY A 164 3.00 -16.70 -17.17
N PRO A 165 3.68 -17.68 -16.55
CA PRO A 165 3.11 -18.47 -15.47
C PRO A 165 2.77 -17.55 -14.28
N LYS A 166 1.55 -17.71 -13.75
CA LYS A 166 1.12 -16.98 -12.56
C LYS A 166 1.74 -17.64 -11.31
N PRO A 167 2.12 -16.84 -10.29
CA PRO A 167 2.66 -17.37 -9.05
C PRO A 167 1.61 -18.19 -8.29
N ASP A 168 2.07 -19.13 -7.47
CA ASP A 168 1.21 -19.86 -6.54
C ASP A 168 0.56 -18.87 -5.55
N VAL A 169 -0.71 -19.10 -5.21
CA VAL A 169 -1.48 -18.22 -4.32
C VAL A 169 -0.93 -18.16 -2.90
N ASN A 170 -0.12 -19.15 -2.50
CA ASN A 170 0.52 -19.24 -1.19
C ASN A 170 1.99 -18.80 -1.22
N ASP A 171 2.58 -18.60 -2.40
CA ASP A 171 3.93 -18.05 -2.53
C ASP A 171 3.88 -16.52 -2.57
N TYR A 172 3.74 -15.92 -1.39
CA TYR A 172 3.63 -14.47 -1.23
C TYR A 172 4.84 -13.72 -1.78
N ALA A 173 6.03 -14.32 -1.78
CA ALA A 173 7.22 -13.70 -2.35
C ALA A 173 7.13 -13.64 -3.88
N ALA A 174 6.72 -14.74 -4.52
CA ALA A 174 6.50 -14.78 -5.96
C ALA A 174 5.33 -13.86 -6.40
N ILE A 175 4.26 -13.77 -5.61
CA ILE A 175 3.17 -12.81 -5.84
C ILE A 175 3.69 -11.38 -5.79
N THR A 176 4.44 -11.04 -4.75
CA THR A 176 5.02 -9.69 -4.59
C THR A 176 5.89 -9.35 -5.79
N GLU A 177 6.80 -10.25 -6.18
CA GLU A 177 7.70 -10.05 -7.32
C GLU A 177 6.97 -9.90 -8.66
N PHE A 178 5.93 -10.71 -8.88
CA PHE A 178 5.10 -10.63 -10.09
C PHE A 178 4.45 -9.25 -10.22
N TRP A 179 3.79 -8.78 -9.15
CA TRP A 179 3.11 -7.49 -9.15
C TRP A 179 4.07 -6.31 -9.11
N ARG A 180 5.27 -6.49 -8.52
CA ARG A 180 6.37 -5.52 -8.57
C ARG A 180 6.82 -5.25 -9.99
N LYS A 181 7.08 -6.29 -10.79
CA LYS A 181 7.45 -6.13 -12.21
C LYS A 181 6.36 -5.44 -13.02
N PHE A 182 5.10 -5.78 -12.75
CA PHE A 182 3.96 -5.13 -13.41
C PHE A 182 3.87 -3.63 -13.07
N ALA A 183 3.94 -3.28 -11.78
CA ALA A 183 3.85 -1.89 -11.36
C ALA A 183 5.09 -1.06 -11.71
N LEU A 184 6.28 -1.67 -11.77
CA LEU A 184 7.50 -1.05 -12.32
C LEU A 184 7.26 -0.49 -13.72
N SER A 185 6.62 -1.29 -14.57
CA SER A 185 6.27 -0.88 -15.92
C SER A 185 5.26 0.29 -15.92
N ILE A 186 4.25 0.23 -15.05
CA ILE A 186 3.30 1.34 -14.89
C ILE A 186 4.01 2.62 -14.43
N GLY A 187 4.85 2.55 -13.40
CA GLY A 187 5.60 3.71 -12.90
C GLY A 187 6.50 4.32 -13.97
N LYS A 188 7.18 3.48 -14.77
CA LYS A 188 7.97 3.94 -15.92
C LYS A 188 7.10 4.67 -16.95
N LEU A 189 5.93 4.12 -17.30
CA LEU A 189 5.00 4.74 -18.25
C LEU A 189 4.45 6.07 -17.72
N SER A 190 4.02 6.11 -16.46
CA SER A 190 3.56 7.35 -15.81
C SER A 190 4.64 8.43 -15.85
N ARG A 191 5.89 8.07 -15.55
CA ARG A 191 7.04 8.98 -15.66
C ARG A 191 7.31 9.42 -17.10
N TYR A 192 7.24 8.51 -18.07
CA TYR A 192 7.44 8.87 -19.48
C TYR A 192 6.34 9.77 -20.02
N ALA A 193 5.10 9.54 -19.61
CA ALA A 193 3.95 10.35 -20.02
C ALA A 193 4.06 11.77 -19.46
N THR A 194 4.30 11.90 -18.17
CA THR A 194 4.30 13.20 -17.47
C THR A 194 5.63 13.93 -17.53
N GLY A 195 6.70 13.28 -18.01
CA GLY A 195 8.05 13.82 -17.94
C GLY A 195 8.58 13.94 -16.51
N PHE A 196 7.96 13.26 -15.54
CA PHE A 196 8.26 13.37 -14.10
C PHE A 196 9.77 13.27 -13.80
N ASP A 197 10.28 14.26 -13.06
CA ASP A 197 11.64 14.32 -12.56
C ASP A 197 11.64 14.76 -11.09
N TYR A 198 11.83 13.78 -10.19
CA TYR A 198 11.85 14.00 -8.75
C TYR A 198 12.89 15.05 -8.31
N ASN A 199 14.01 15.20 -9.03
CA ASN A 199 15.04 16.17 -8.65
C ASN A 199 14.57 17.63 -8.78
N GLN A 200 13.50 17.86 -9.53
CA GLN A 200 12.91 19.18 -9.76
C GLN A 200 11.76 19.50 -8.78
N LEU A 201 11.40 18.56 -7.89
CA LEU A 201 10.44 18.77 -6.80
C LEU A 201 11.10 19.26 -5.51
N LYS A 202 12.41 19.12 -5.38
CA LYS A 202 13.23 19.64 -4.27
C LYS A 202 13.53 21.13 -4.46
#